data_AF-A0A317DMB8-F1
#
_entry.id   AF-A0A317DMB8-F1
#
_cell.length_a   1.000
_cell.length_b   1.000
_cell.length_c   1.000
_cell.angle_alpha   90.00
_cell.angle_beta   90.00
_cell.angle_gamma   90.00
#
_symmetry.space_group_name_H-M   'P 1'
#
loop_
_entity.id
_entity.type
_entity.pdbx_description
1 polymer ?
#
loop_
_entity_poly.entity_id
_entity_poly.type
_entity_poly.pdbx_seq_one_letter_code
_entity_poly.pdbx_strand_id
1 'polypeptide(L)'
;MRDEISDAWMLAVADAARQLGRERVHVWLASGQVADVRRTGPADQPVAWFAPTRAVAAQTADGRDCEAQVETAVVLGLARWSPGNLPPQVSSWFVRLHPMGLALHDPSGQVFARGNVEVSTEWTSAALVAGVLAVYGVADPGTGPEASAPVPQRLIHARRAGLIAAAYVPLHY
;
A
#
# COMPACT_ATOMS: atom_id res chain seq x y z
N MET A 1 8.68 27.30 -10.82
CA MET A 1 8.22 26.98 -12.19
C MET A 1 8.07 25.47 -12.24
N ARG A 2 6.84 24.95 -12.18
CA ARG A 2 6.62 23.50 -12.38
C ARG A 2 6.79 23.24 -13.88
N ASP A 3 7.54 22.20 -14.20
CA ASP A 3 7.84 21.79 -15.57
C ASP A 3 6.61 21.09 -16.19
N GLU A 4 6.31 21.36 -17.45
CA GLU A 4 5.17 20.77 -18.18
C GLU A 4 5.26 19.24 -18.22
N ILE A 5 6.49 18.69 -18.23
CA ILE A 5 6.76 17.26 -18.18
C ILE A 5 6.36 16.67 -16.81
N SER A 6 6.60 17.41 -15.73
CA SER A 6 6.20 17.01 -14.38
C SER A 6 4.68 17.05 -14.21
N ASP A 7 4.01 18.02 -14.82
CA ASP A 7 2.55 18.16 -14.74
C ASP A 7 1.82 17.11 -15.59
N ALA A 8 2.34 16.80 -16.79
CA ALA A 8 1.81 15.72 -17.63
C ALA A 8 1.96 14.34 -16.97
N TRP A 9 3.10 14.07 -16.33
CA TRP A 9 3.30 12.85 -15.55
C TRP A 9 2.31 12.75 -14.38
N MET A 10 2.16 13.83 -13.62
CA MET A 10 1.21 13.93 -12.51
C MET A 10 -0.25 13.68 -12.94
N LEU A 11 -0.63 14.18 -14.10
CA LEU A 11 -1.95 13.95 -14.70
C LEU A 11 -2.14 12.48 -15.09
N ALA A 12 -1.15 11.85 -15.72
CA ALA A 12 -1.21 10.43 -16.07
C ALA A 12 -1.31 9.52 -14.83
N VAL A 13 -0.57 9.83 -13.78
CA VAL A 13 -0.63 9.17 -12.46
C VAL A 13 -2.02 9.33 -11.84
N ALA A 14 -2.57 10.55 -11.84
CA ALA A 14 -3.89 10.83 -11.29
C ALA A 14 -5.03 10.14 -12.06
N ASP A 15 -4.97 10.10 -13.39
CA ASP A 15 -6.01 9.45 -14.21
C ASP A 15 -5.96 7.93 -14.08
N ALA A 16 -4.76 7.33 -14.00
CA ALA A 16 -4.60 5.92 -13.67
C ALA A 16 -5.22 5.61 -12.29
N ALA A 17 -4.92 6.39 -11.27
CA ALA A 17 -5.50 6.21 -9.93
C ALA A 17 -7.02 6.34 -9.92
N ARG A 18 -7.60 7.31 -10.66
CA ARG A 18 -9.04 7.49 -10.78
C ARG A 18 -9.75 6.32 -11.46
N GLN A 19 -9.16 5.76 -12.52
CA GLN A 19 -9.71 4.58 -13.18
C GLN A 19 -9.73 3.36 -12.24
N LEU A 20 -8.78 3.28 -11.31
CA LEU A 20 -8.52 2.11 -10.48
C LEU A 20 -9.18 2.14 -9.09
N GLY A 21 -9.59 3.31 -8.58
CA GLY A 21 -10.37 3.44 -7.33
C GLY A 21 -11.72 2.69 -7.35
N ARG A 22 -12.08 2.08 -8.49
CA ARG A 22 -13.27 1.23 -8.67
C ARG A 22 -12.97 -0.27 -8.62
N GLU A 23 -11.73 -0.70 -8.81
CA GLU A 23 -11.36 -2.12 -8.86
C GLU A 23 -11.22 -2.72 -7.46
N ARG A 24 -11.58 -4.00 -7.33
CA ARG A 24 -11.31 -4.78 -6.12
C ARG A 24 -9.85 -5.20 -6.16
N VAL A 25 -9.10 -4.86 -5.11
CA VAL A 25 -7.70 -5.26 -4.95
C VAL A 25 -7.60 -6.52 -4.09
N HIS A 26 -6.47 -7.20 -4.14
CA HIS A 26 -6.15 -8.24 -3.18
C HIS A 26 -5.67 -7.61 -1.88
N VAL A 27 -6.20 -8.10 -0.75
CA VAL A 27 -5.79 -7.66 0.58
C VAL A 27 -5.21 -8.85 1.33
N TRP A 28 -3.97 -8.75 1.74
CA TRP A 28 -3.37 -9.70 2.69
C TRP A 28 -3.26 -9.04 4.06
N LEU A 29 -3.72 -9.75 5.08
CA LEU A 29 -3.55 -9.37 6.47
C LEU A 29 -2.42 -10.18 7.07
N ALA A 30 -1.58 -9.51 7.85
CA ALA A 30 -0.62 -10.17 8.70
C ALA A 30 -0.61 -9.50 10.07
N SER A 31 -0.41 -10.33 11.09
CA SER A 31 -0.10 -9.93 12.46
C SER A 31 1.25 -10.56 12.82
N GLY A 32 2.24 -9.73 13.16
CA GLY A 32 3.56 -10.19 13.59
C GLY A 32 4.73 -9.54 12.85
N GLN A 33 5.95 -9.89 13.26
CA GLN A 33 7.18 -9.31 12.70
C GLN A 33 7.32 -9.62 11.21
N VAL A 34 7.03 -8.62 10.36
CA VAL A 34 7.62 -8.55 9.03
C VAL A 34 9.13 -8.46 9.26
N ALA A 35 9.79 -9.62 9.23
CA ALA A 35 11.13 -9.88 9.76
C ALA A 35 12.24 -9.18 8.95
N ASP A 36 12.26 -7.84 9.02
CA ASP A 36 13.41 -6.95 8.82
C ASP A 36 13.07 -5.49 9.20
N VAL A 37 12.01 -5.28 9.99
CA VAL A 37 11.72 -4.03 10.71
C VAL A 37 12.35 -4.17 12.09
N ARG A 38 13.67 -3.99 12.21
CA ARG A 38 14.34 -4.10 13.52
C ARG A 38 13.84 -3.01 14.47
N ARG A 39 13.14 -3.48 15.52
CA ARG A 39 13.00 -2.90 16.87
C ARG A 39 12.70 -1.40 16.94
N THR A 40 11.45 -1.04 16.74
CA THR A 40 10.80 0.12 17.42
C THR A 40 9.27 0.09 17.28
N GLY A 41 8.67 -1.02 16.84
CA GLY A 41 7.22 -1.21 16.82
C GLY A 41 6.82 -2.40 17.73
N PRO A 42 5.60 -2.39 18.29
CA PRO A 42 5.09 -3.52 19.06
C PRO A 42 5.18 -4.82 18.24
N ALA A 43 5.41 -5.93 18.92
CA ALA A 43 5.62 -7.26 18.29
C ALA A 43 4.46 -7.73 17.40
N ASP A 44 3.31 -7.05 17.48
CA ASP A 44 2.04 -7.41 16.84
C ASP A 44 1.48 -6.29 15.95
N GLN A 45 2.34 -5.58 15.21
CA GLN A 45 1.85 -4.56 14.27
C GLN A 45 0.90 -5.17 13.23
N PRO A 46 -0.35 -4.68 13.13
CA PRO A 46 -1.28 -5.10 12.09
C PRO A 46 -0.85 -4.54 10.75
N VAL A 47 -0.73 -5.42 9.77
CA VAL A 47 -0.37 -5.07 8.39
C VAL A 47 -1.57 -5.33 7.49
N ALA A 48 -1.92 -4.34 6.67
CA ALA A 48 -2.86 -4.49 5.56
C ALA A 48 -2.15 -4.15 4.26
N TRP A 49 -1.95 -5.17 3.41
CA TRP A 49 -1.31 -4.99 2.11
C TRP A 49 -2.35 -5.05 1.00
N PHE A 50 -2.54 -3.92 0.33
CA PHE A 50 -3.39 -3.73 -0.84
C PHE A 50 -2.54 -3.87 -2.11
N ALA A 51 -2.64 -4.98 -2.84
CA ALA A 51 -2.04 -5.07 -4.16
C ALA A 51 -3.09 -5.05 -5.26
N PRO A 52 -2.92 -4.20 -6.29
CA PRO A 52 -3.81 -4.21 -7.43
C PRO A 52 -3.72 -5.54 -8.18
N THR A 53 -4.83 -5.97 -8.77
CA THR A 53 -4.87 -7.15 -9.64
C THR A 53 -4.05 -6.95 -10.91
N ARG A 54 -3.89 -5.70 -11.35
CA ARG A 54 -3.06 -5.33 -12.49
C ARG A 54 -2.26 -4.07 -12.19
N ALA A 55 -0.94 -4.16 -12.34
CA ALA A 55 -0.06 -3.00 -12.31
C ALA A 55 -0.25 -2.18 -13.59
N VAL A 56 -0.44 -0.86 -13.46
CA VAL A 56 -0.40 0.05 -14.60
C VAL A 56 1.01 0.61 -14.69
N ALA A 57 1.71 0.25 -15.76
CA ALA A 57 3.04 0.79 -16.01
C ALA A 57 2.94 2.29 -16.33
N ALA A 58 3.81 3.08 -15.71
CA ALA A 58 4.06 4.47 -16.02
C ALA A 58 5.58 4.69 -16.07
N GLN A 59 5.98 5.84 -16.60
CA GLN A 59 7.38 6.25 -16.61
C GLN A 59 7.50 7.57 -15.87
N THR A 60 8.40 7.65 -14.89
CA THR A 60 8.69 8.88 -14.15
C THR A 60 9.33 9.94 -15.06
N ALA A 61 9.37 11.20 -14.61
CA ALA A 61 9.98 12.29 -15.37
C ALA A 61 11.47 12.06 -15.71
N ASP A 62 12.18 11.27 -14.90
CA ASP A 62 13.55 10.83 -15.14
C ASP A 62 13.67 9.55 -15.97
N GLY A 63 12.58 9.09 -16.60
CA GLY A 63 12.58 7.96 -17.54
C GLY A 63 12.57 6.58 -16.89
N ARG A 64 12.28 6.46 -15.58
CA ARG A 64 12.22 5.16 -14.90
C ARG A 64 10.84 4.57 -14.99
N ASP A 65 10.75 3.30 -15.38
CA ASP A 65 9.50 2.56 -15.36
C ASP A 65 9.07 2.31 -13.90
N CYS A 66 7.78 2.51 -13.63
CA CYS A 66 7.18 2.43 -12.32
C CYS A 66 5.72 1.98 -12.40
N GLU A 67 5.16 1.57 -11.25
CA GLU A 67 3.72 1.35 -11.12
C GLU A 67 3.04 2.69 -10.82
N ALA A 68 2.19 3.15 -11.72
CA ALA A 68 1.49 4.45 -11.62
C ALA A 68 0.75 4.59 -10.29
N GLN A 69 0.15 3.50 -9.82
CA GLN A 69 -0.62 3.50 -8.58
C GLN A 69 0.26 3.69 -7.34
N VAL A 70 1.42 3.05 -7.30
CA VAL A 70 2.38 3.22 -6.20
C VAL A 70 2.91 4.64 -6.20
N GLU A 71 3.23 5.21 -7.36
CA GLU A 71 3.64 6.61 -7.45
C GLU A 71 2.54 7.56 -7.01
N THR A 72 1.27 7.27 -7.35
CA THR A 72 0.14 8.07 -6.85
C THR A 72 0.10 8.06 -5.33
N ALA A 73 0.22 6.88 -4.72
CA ALA A 73 0.20 6.76 -3.27
C ALA A 73 1.37 7.53 -2.63
N VAL A 74 2.56 7.48 -3.25
CA VAL A 74 3.73 8.25 -2.81
C VAL A 74 3.49 9.74 -2.89
N VAL A 75 2.98 10.23 -4.02
CA VAL A 75 2.69 11.66 -4.21
C VAL A 75 1.61 12.16 -3.24
N LEU A 76 0.63 11.32 -2.95
CA LEU A 76 -0.42 11.60 -1.97
C LEU A 76 0.04 11.43 -0.51
N GLY A 77 1.32 11.09 -0.27
CA GLY A 77 1.95 11.20 1.05
C GLY A 77 2.29 9.88 1.74
N LEU A 78 2.11 8.71 1.10
CA LEU A 78 2.79 7.49 1.57
C LEU A 78 4.29 7.57 1.26
N ALA A 79 5.12 6.86 2.02
CA ALA A 79 6.55 6.78 1.69
C ALA A 79 6.84 5.54 0.85
N ARG A 80 7.78 5.67 -0.10
CA ARG A 80 8.35 4.48 -0.74
C ARG A 80 9.08 3.64 0.29
N TRP A 81 8.68 2.38 0.45
CA TRP A 81 9.23 1.53 1.49
C TRP A 81 10.37 0.65 0.96
N SER A 82 11.60 1.10 1.24
CA SER A 82 12.84 0.42 0.87
C SER A 82 13.57 -0.15 2.10
N PRO A 83 14.59 -1.02 1.91
CA PRO A 83 15.49 -1.40 2.99
C PRO A 83 16.12 -0.16 3.65
N GLY A 84 16.21 -0.14 4.98
CA GLY A 84 16.81 0.98 5.74
C GLY A 84 15.86 2.12 6.12
N ASN A 85 14.68 2.23 5.47
CA ASN A 85 13.69 3.25 5.80
C ASN A 85 12.48 2.63 6.49
N LEU A 86 12.04 3.27 7.58
CA LEU A 86 10.76 2.95 8.22
C LEU A 86 9.64 3.77 7.56
N PRO A 87 8.48 3.17 7.31
CA PRO A 87 7.30 3.92 6.89
C PRO A 87 6.96 5.01 7.92
N PRO A 88 6.57 6.22 7.49
CA PRO A 88 6.18 7.29 8.40
C PRO A 88 4.82 6.99 9.03
N GLN A 89 4.50 7.66 10.14
CA GLN A 89 3.15 7.73 10.64
C GLN A 89 2.43 8.93 9.99
N VAL A 90 1.25 8.70 9.41
CA VAL A 90 0.45 9.75 8.77
C VAL A 90 -1.02 9.63 9.20
N SER A 91 -1.65 10.76 9.50
CA SER A 91 -3.07 10.81 9.91
C SER A 91 -4.02 11.22 8.78
N SER A 92 -3.47 11.69 7.65
CA SER A 92 -4.26 12.06 6.47
C SER A 92 -4.82 10.84 5.73
N TRP A 93 -4.10 9.72 5.76
CA TRP A 93 -4.58 8.43 5.27
C TRP A 93 -5.21 7.64 6.42
N PHE A 94 -6.12 6.72 6.10
CA PHE A 94 -6.67 5.79 7.08
C PHE A 94 -7.14 4.50 6.42
N VAL A 95 -7.17 3.42 7.20
CA VAL A 95 -7.86 2.19 6.82
C VAL A 95 -9.25 2.22 7.46
N ARG A 96 -10.28 1.84 6.72
CA ARG A 96 -11.64 1.67 7.25
C ARG A 96 -12.12 0.23 7.06
N LEU A 97 -12.77 -0.30 8.10
CA LEU A 97 -13.53 -1.53 8.00
C LEU A 97 -14.75 -1.34 7.10
N HIS A 98 -14.91 -2.20 6.11
CA HIS A 98 -16.06 -2.24 5.22
C HIS A 98 -16.80 -3.57 5.46
N PRO A 99 -18.14 -3.65 5.28
CA PRO A 99 -18.90 -4.90 5.48
C PRO A 99 -18.40 -6.15 4.74
N MET A 100 -17.52 -5.98 3.74
CA MET A 100 -16.94 -7.07 2.96
C MET A 100 -15.41 -7.16 3.05
N GLY A 101 -14.74 -6.32 3.86
CA GLY A 101 -13.28 -6.32 3.98
C GLY A 101 -12.70 -4.98 4.44
N LEU A 102 -11.64 -4.51 3.77
CA LEU A 102 -10.94 -3.27 4.13
C LEU A 102 -10.90 -2.30 2.95
N ALA A 103 -10.91 -1.01 3.29
CA ALA A 103 -10.63 0.08 2.36
C ALA A 103 -9.52 0.98 2.90
N LEU A 104 -8.56 1.33 2.04
CA LEU A 104 -7.58 2.38 2.26
C LEU A 104 -8.14 3.69 1.69
N HIS A 105 -8.16 4.74 2.51
CA HIS A 105 -8.63 6.07 2.13
C HIS A 105 -7.46 7.05 2.03
N ASP A 106 -7.49 7.87 0.99
CA ASP A 106 -6.51 8.93 0.73
C ASP A 106 -6.77 10.19 1.58
N PRO A 107 -5.89 11.22 1.52
CA PRO A 107 -6.07 12.48 2.24
C PRO A 107 -7.34 13.26 1.93
N SER A 108 -8.00 13.00 0.80
CA SER A 108 -9.28 13.60 0.44
C SER A 108 -10.48 12.84 1.03
N GLY A 109 -10.23 11.71 1.70
CA GLY A 109 -11.24 10.82 2.26
C GLY A 109 -11.84 9.86 1.24
N GLN A 110 -11.39 9.87 -0.01
CA GLN A 110 -11.86 8.96 -1.05
C GLN A 110 -11.22 7.58 -0.89
N VAL A 111 -11.92 6.55 -1.36
CA VAL A 111 -11.36 5.19 -1.38
C VAL A 111 -10.26 5.13 -2.42
N PHE A 112 -9.03 4.94 -1.96
CA PHE A 112 -7.87 4.72 -2.82
C PHE A 112 -7.80 3.26 -3.28
N ALA A 113 -8.00 2.32 -2.35
CA ALA A 113 -7.99 0.90 -2.62
C ALA A 113 -8.96 0.16 -1.69
N ARG A 114 -9.60 -0.90 -2.17
CA ARG A 114 -10.47 -1.74 -1.33
C ARG A 114 -10.43 -3.19 -1.79
N GLY A 115 -10.50 -4.11 -0.85
CA GLY A 115 -10.54 -5.52 -1.17
C GLY A 115 -11.35 -6.30 -0.16
N ASN A 116 -11.80 -7.48 -0.60
CA ASN A 116 -12.54 -8.38 0.25
C ASN A 116 -11.56 -9.25 1.03
N VAL A 117 -11.68 -9.26 2.35
CA VAL A 117 -10.86 -10.09 3.24
C VAL A 117 -11.61 -10.29 4.55
N GLU A 118 -11.50 -11.48 5.13
CA GLU A 118 -11.98 -11.70 6.49
C GLU A 118 -10.98 -11.08 7.47
N VAL A 119 -11.47 -10.20 8.34
CA VAL A 119 -10.66 -9.50 9.34
C VAL A 119 -10.97 -10.09 10.70
N SER A 120 -9.98 -10.70 11.35
CA SER A 120 -10.18 -11.27 12.68
C SER A 120 -10.32 -10.18 13.74
N THR A 121 -11.06 -10.49 14.82
CA THR A 121 -11.21 -9.61 15.98
C THR A 121 -9.85 -9.26 16.60
N GLU A 122 -8.90 -10.18 16.58
CA GLU A 122 -7.53 -9.99 17.09
C GLU A 122 -6.78 -8.93 16.28
N TRP A 123 -6.82 -9.04 14.94
CA TRP A 123 -6.21 -8.04 14.05
C TRP A 123 -6.85 -6.67 14.25
N THR A 124 -8.19 -6.61 14.30
CA THR A 124 -8.93 -5.35 14.52
C THR A 124 -8.57 -4.72 15.86
N SER A 125 -8.51 -5.52 16.93
CA SER A 125 -8.17 -5.02 18.28
C SER A 125 -6.76 -4.45 18.32
N ALA A 126 -5.78 -5.14 17.74
CA ALA A 126 -4.42 -4.65 17.63
C ALA A 126 -4.35 -3.36 16.78
N ALA A 127 -5.16 -3.27 15.71
CA ALA A 127 -5.16 -2.14 14.78
C ALA A 127 -5.75 -0.87 15.40
N LEU A 128 -6.70 -1.01 16.32
CA LEU A 128 -7.19 0.12 17.10
C LEU A 128 -6.17 0.67 18.09
N VAL A 129 -5.33 -0.20 18.64
CA VAL A 129 -4.33 0.20 19.65
C VAL A 129 -3.08 0.78 19.01
N ALA A 130 -2.57 0.11 17.96
CA ALA A 130 -1.27 0.41 17.36
C ALA A 130 -1.37 1.08 15.98
N GLY A 131 -2.58 1.27 15.45
CA GLY A 131 -2.77 1.62 14.04
C GLY A 131 -2.46 0.46 13.10
N VAL A 132 -2.49 0.74 11.80
CA VAL A 132 -2.25 -0.22 10.72
C VAL A 132 -1.03 0.20 9.93
N LEU A 133 -0.10 -0.72 9.69
CA LEU A 133 0.88 -0.56 8.62
C LEU A 133 0.16 -0.84 7.29
N ALA A 134 -0.28 0.23 6.63
CA ALA A 134 -0.88 0.15 5.31
C ALA A 134 0.23 0.07 4.27
N VAL A 135 0.17 -0.96 3.42
CA VAL A 135 1.10 -1.18 2.31
C VAL A 135 0.30 -1.19 1.02
N TYR A 136 0.80 -0.48 0.00
CA TYR A 136 0.21 -0.47 -1.33
C TYR A 136 1.27 -0.83 -2.39
N GLY A 137 0.89 -1.66 -3.36
CA GLY A 137 1.70 -2.01 -4.52
C GLY A 137 1.72 -3.51 -4.81
N VAL A 138 2.28 -3.89 -5.95
CA VAL A 138 2.27 -5.26 -6.46
C VAL A 138 2.94 -6.26 -5.51
N ALA A 139 2.28 -7.41 -5.31
CA ALA A 139 2.79 -8.50 -4.48
C ALA A 139 3.78 -9.42 -5.17
N ASP A 140 3.77 -9.46 -6.49
CA ASP A 140 4.71 -10.23 -7.30
C ASP A 140 4.77 -9.64 -8.72
N PRO A 141 5.93 -9.14 -9.20
CA PRO A 141 6.07 -8.68 -10.58
C PRO A 141 6.22 -9.84 -11.59
N GLY A 142 6.25 -11.12 -11.15
CA GLY A 142 6.39 -12.30 -12.01
C GLY A 142 5.12 -13.16 -12.12
N THR A 143 4.78 -13.57 -13.33
CA THR A 143 3.56 -14.30 -13.71
C THR A 143 3.48 -15.77 -13.22
N GLY A 144 2.34 -16.17 -12.63
CA GLY A 144 1.88 -17.58 -12.60
C GLY A 144 0.88 -17.93 -11.47
N PRO A 145 -0.04 -18.90 -11.65
CA PRO A 145 -1.19 -19.20 -10.77
C PRO A 145 -0.84 -19.84 -9.41
N GLU A 146 0.43 -19.87 -9.02
CA GLU A 146 0.88 -20.29 -7.70
C GLU A 146 1.83 -19.23 -7.13
N ALA A 147 1.27 -18.26 -6.40
CA ALA A 147 2.01 -17.50 -5.41
C ALA A 147 2.42 -18.46 -4.27
N SER A 148 3.44 -19.29 -4.49
CA SER A 148 3.88 -20.33 -3.54
C SER A 148 4.57 -19.74 -2.31
N ALA A 149 5.01 -18.47 -2.39
CA ALA A 149 5.67 -17.78 -1.28
C ALA A 149 4.67 -17.23 -0.24
N PRO A 150 4.86 -17.51 1.07
CA PRO A 150 4.13 -16.87 2.15
C PRO A 150 4.14 -15.33 2.05
N VAL A 151 3.04 -14.68 2.47
CA VAL A 151 2.87 -13.21 2.44
C VAL A 151 4.09 -12.44 2.95
N PRO A 152 4.72 -12.82 4.09
CA PRO A 152 5.90 -12.09 4.59
C PRO A 152 7.08 -12.10 3.61
N GLN A 153 7.30 -13.20 2.89
CA GLN A 153 8.41 -13.29 1.92
C GLN A 153 8.15 -12.41 0.69
N ARG A 154 6.92 -12.39 0.20
CA ARG A 154 6.49 -11.49 -0.89
C ARG A 154 6.66 -10.03 -0.50
N LEU A 155 6.27 -9.66 0.72
CA LEU A 155 6.43 -8.30 1.23
C LEU A 155 7.91 -7.89 1.34
N ILE A 156 8.79 -8.79 1.81
CA ILE A 156 10.24 -8.57 1.84
C ILE A 156 10.80 -8.35 0.43
N HIS A 157 10.38 -9.16 -0.55
CA HIS A 157 10.80 -9.02 -1.93
C HIS A 157 10.35 -7.68 -2.52
N ALA A 158 9.06 -7.35 -2.41
CA ALA A 158 8.49 -6.11 -2.91
C ALA A 158 9.15 -4.88 -2.27
N ARG A 159 9.45 -4.92 -0.97
CA ARG A 159 10.22 -3.90 -0.26
C ARG A 159 11.63 -3.76 -0.82
N ARG A 160 12.37 -4.86 -1.00
CA ARG A 160 13.74 -4.85 -1.53
C ARG A 160 13.80 -4.29 -2.95
N ALA A 161 12.77 -4.57 -3.76
CA ALA A 161 12.63 -4.05 -5.12
C ALA A 161 12.09 -2.61 -5.17
N GLY A 162 11.69 -2.02 -4.04
CA GLY A 162 11.13 -0.67 -3.98
C GLY A 162 9.79 -0.54 -4.70
N LEU A 163 9.02 -1.62 -4.79
CA LEU A 163 7.75 -1.71 -5.52
C LEU A 163 6.53 -1.30 -4.71
N ILE A 164 6.72 -0.94 -3.44
CA ILE A 164 5.62 -0.67 -2.51
C ILE A 164 5.76 0.69 -1.85
N ALA A 165 4.62 1.31 -1.59
CA ALA A 165 4.45 2.45 -0.72
C ALA A 165 3.86 2.00 0.61
N ALA A 166 4.23 2.64 1.72
CA ALA A 166 3.66 2.31 3.02
C ALA A 166 3.64 3.51 3.97
N ALA A 167 2.74 3.44 4.95
CA ALA A 167 2.72 4.29 6.14
C ALA A 167 1.98 3.59 7.28
N TYR A 168 2.24 4.04 8.50
CA TYR A 168 1.40 3.74 9.66
C TYR A 168 0.22 4.71 9.68
N VAL A 169 -1.00 4.17 9.65
CA VAL A 169 -2.26 4.92 9.53
C VAL A 169 -3.27 4.47 10.58
N PRO A 170 -4.21 5.33 11.00
CA PRO A 170 -5.29 4.92 11.91
C PRO A 170 -6.27 3.94 11.24
N LEU A 171 -6.92 3.14 12.09
CA LEU A 171 -8.08 2.32 11.73
C LEU A 171 -9.38 3.07 12.10
N HIS A 172 -10.31 3.16 11.16
CA HIS A 172 -11.65 3.71 11.34
C HIS A 172 -12.73 2.64 11.15
N TYR A 173 -13.90 2.89 11.74
CA TYR A 173 -15.15 2.16 11.50
C TYR A 173 -16.07 2.96 10.57
#